data_AF-A0A3M5E0E3-F1
#
_entry.id   AF-A0A3M5E0E3-F1
#
_cell.length_a   1.000
_cell.length_b   1.000
_cell.length_c   1.000
_cell.angle_alpha   90.00
_cell.angle_beta   90.00
_cell.angle_gamma   90.00
#
_symmetry.space_group_name_H-M   'P 1'
#
loop_
_entity.id
_entity.type
_entity.pdbx_description
1 polymer ?
#
loop_
_entity_poly.entity_id
_entity_poly.type
_entity_poly.pdbx_seq_one_letter_code
_entity_poly.pdbx_strand_id
1 'polypeptide(L)'
;MNACGHHHIGNIGILGVDKNGSEWYQVTLGGAQGKDSALGKVIGPSFSAAEVPAVIERIVETFTDLRVGPERFIDTFNRVGLEPFKARVYARMEEPA
;
A
#
# COMPACT_ATOMS: atom_id res chain seq x y z
N MET A 1 17.90 7.15 -4.61
CA MET A 1 16.61 6.42 -4.57
C MET A 1 16.08 6.41 -6.00
N ASN A 2 15.99 5.24 -6.63
CA ASN A 2 15.64 5.13 -8.05
C ASN A 2 14.13 4.81 -8.19
N ALA A 3 13.41 5.55 -9.04
CA ALA A 3 11.96 5.41 -9.21
C ALA A 3 11.54 4.50 -10.37
N CYS A 4 12.44 3.64 -10.86
CA CYS A 4 12.22 2.78 -12.04
C CYS A 4 11.01 1.84 -11.91
N GLY A 5 10.64 1.48 -10.66
CA GLY A 5 9.43 0.70 -10.37
C GLY A 5 8.12 1.50 -10.39
N HIS A 6 8.16 2.80 -10.69
CA HIS A 6 6.99 3.69 -10.74
C HIS A 6 6.13 3.66 -9.46
N HIS A 7 6.76 3.42 -8.30
CA HIS A 7 6.07 3.21 -7.03
C HIS A 7 5.24 4.42 -6.55
N HIS A 8 5.53 5.63 -7.04
CA HIS A 8 4.71 6.81 -6.72
C HIS A 8 3.39 6.87 -7.48
N ILE A 9 3.27 6.16 -8.61
CA ILE A 9 2.14 6.23 -9.53
C ILE A 9 1.45 4.86 -9.73
N GLY A 10 1.95 3.82 -9.06
CA GLY A 10 1.26 2.54 -8.93
C GLY A 10 0.13 2.62 -7.89
N ASN A 11 -0.95 1.88 -8.13
CA ASN A 11 -2.07 1.75 -7.18
C ASN A 11 -1.60 1.24 -5.81
N ILE A 12 -0.66 0.29 -5.84
CA ILE A 12 0.10 -0.19 -4.68
C ILE A 12 1.59 -0.01 -5.03
N GLY A 13 2.23 0.96 -4.40
CA GLY A 13 3.64 1.26 -4.59
C GLY A 13 4.48 0.63 -3.49
N ILE A 14 5.63 0.07 -3.88
CA ILE A 14 6.63 -0.48 -2.95
C ILE A 14 7.96 0.20 -3.25
N LEU A 15 8.52 0.85 -2.24
CA LEU A 15 9.79 1.54 -2.31
C LEU A 15 10.76 0.89 -1.31
N GLY A 16 11.86 0.33 -1.82
CA GLY A 16 12.96 -0.13 -0.97
C GLY A 16 13.68 1.06 -0.32
N VAL A 17 13.88 0.96 1.00
CA VAL A 17 14.63 1.93 1.81
C VAL A 17 15.69 1.18 2.61
N ASP A 18 16.93 1.66 2.57
CA ASP A 18 17.98 1.17 3.46
C ASP A 18 17.85 1.87 4.82
N LYS A 19 17.85 1.09 5.90
CA LYS A 19 18.04 1.63 7.25
C LYS A 19 19.11 0.82 7.95
N ASN A 20 20.25 1.45 8.21
CA ASN A 20 21.38 0.86 8.92
C ASN A 20 21.85 -0.46 8.30
N GLY A 21 21.86 -0.56 6.96
CA GLY A 21 22.27 -1.77 6.24
C GLY A 21 21.25 -2.91 6.25
N SER A 22 20.02 -2.65 6.72
CA SER A 22 18.89 -3.58 6.61
C SER A 22 17.91 -3.12 5.53
N GLU A 23 17.35 -4.08 4.81
CA GLU A 23 16.35 -3.83 3.77
C GLU A 23 14.96 -3.61 4.38
N TRP A 24 14.41 -2.43 4.17
CA TRP A 24 13.05 -2.06 4.56
C TRP A 24 12.27 -1.61 3.33
N TYR A 25 10.95 -1.59 3.44
CA TYR A 25 10.05 -1.26 2.35
C TYR A 25 8.97 -0.31 2.82
N GLN A 26 8.85 0.83 2.15
CA GLN A 26 7.75 1.76 2.31
C GLN A 26 6.64 1.41 1.32
N VAL A 27 5.41 1.31 1.80
CA VAL A 27 4.23 1.06 0.98
C VAL A 27 3.41 2.34 0.81
N THR A 28 3.02 2.63 -0.41
CA THR A 28 2.13 3.74 -0.79
C THR A 28 0.87 3.21 -1.49
N LEU A 29 -0.26 3.88 -1.31
CA LEU A 29 -1.53 3.52 -1.94
C LEU A 29 -2.17 4.70 -2.67
N GLY A 30 -2.87 4.40 -3.76
CA GLY A 30 -3.67 5.38 -4.49
C GLY A 30 -2.90 6.17 -5.54
N GLY A 31 -1.71 5.72 -5.94
CA GLY A 31 -1.03 6.26 -7.10
C GLY A 31 -1.76 5.89 -8.39
N ALA A 32 -1.86 6.82 -9.33
CA ALA A 32 -2.53 6.61 -10.62
C ALA A 32 -1.83 7.36 -11.75
N GLN A 33 -1.84 6.76 -12.94
CA GLN A 33 -1.35 7.37 -14.18
C GLN A 33 -2.52 7.71 -15.11
N GLY A 34 -2.33 8.72 -15.97
CA GLY A 34 -3.33 9.13 -16.96
C GLY A 34 -4.12 10.36 -16.55
N LYS A 35 -5.40 10.43 -16.95
CA LYS A 35 -6.24 11.63 -16.82
C LYS A 35 -6.47 12.06 -15.37
N ASP A 36 -6.66 11.09 -14.48
CA ASP A 36 -6.85 11.30 -13.04
C ASP A 36 -5.57 10.93 -12.28
N SER A 37 -4.44 11.47 -12.74
CA SER A 37 -3.13 11.16 -12.16
C SER A 37 -3.05 11.60 -10.70
N ALA A 38 -2.48 10.72 -9.87
CA ALA A 38 -2.31 10.97 -8.45
C ALA A 38 -1.02 10.32 -7.94
N LEU A 39 -0.42 10.94 -6.92
CA LEU A 39 0.68 10.34 -6.19
C LEU A 39 0.14 9.45 -5.07
N GLY A 40 0.73 8.27 -4.92
CA GLY A 40 0.43 7.36 -3.82
C GLY A 40 0.76 7.97 -2.47
N LYS A 41 -0.08 7.67 -1.48
CA LYS A 41 0.04 8.12 -0.09
C LYS A 41 0.68 7.03 0.76
N VAL A 42 1.67 7.39 1.56
CA VAL A 42 2.32 6.48 2.50
C VAL A 42 1.30 5.94 3.50
N ILE A 43 1.26 4.62 3.67
CA ILE A 43 0.30 3.98 4.56
C ILE A 43 0.73 4.02 6.03
N GLY A 44 2.03 4.17 6.31
CA GLY A 44 2.60 4.33 7.65
C GLY A 44 4.07 3.92 7.70
N PRO A 45 4.56 3.38 8.84
CA PRO A 45 5.92 2.87 8.98
C PRO A 45 6.36 1.89 7.88
N SER A 46 7.68 1.75 7.70
CA SER A 46 8.26 0.78 6.77
C SER A 46 8.19 -0.64 7.33
N PHE A 47 8.13 -1.61 6.43
CA PHE A 47 8.08 -3.04 6.72
C PHE A 47 9.42 -3.70 6.38
N SER A 48 9.80 -4.75 7.10
CA SER A 48 10.88 -5.63 6.68
C SER A 48 10.50 -6.41 5.43
N ALA A 49 11.49 -6.96 4.71
CA ALA A 49 11.26 -7.81 3.54
C ALA A 49 10.25 -8.94 3.80
N ALA A 50 10.33 -9.56 4.98
CA ALA A 50 9.50 -10.70 5.38
C ALA A 50 8.02 -10.31 5.61
N GLU A 51 7.76 -9.05 5.97
CA GLU A 51 6.41 -8.57 6.25
C GLU A 51 5.64 -8.15 4.98
N VAL A 52 6.37 -7.79 3.89
CA VAL A 52 5.76 -7.27 2.66
C VAL A 52 4.66 -8.20 2.09
N PRO A 53 4.84 -9.53 1.98
CA PRO A 53 3.80 -10.40 1.45
C PRO A 53 2.47 -10.30 2.24
N ALA A 54 2.54 -10.32 3.58
CA ALA A 54 1.37 -10.22 4.45
C ALA A 54 0.70 -8.84 4.36
N VAL A 55 1.50 -7.77 4.20
CA VAL A 55 0.97 -6.42 3.99
C VAL A 55 0.18 -6.33 2.68
N ILE A 56 0.73 -6.89 1.60
CA ILE A 56 0.06 -6.89 0.29
C ILE A 56 -1.23 -7.72 0.33
N GLU A 57 -1.21 -8.89 0.95
CA GLU A 57 -2.40 -9.71 1.15
C GLU A 57 -3.51 -8.92 1.86
N ARG A 58 -3.21 -8.27 3.00
CA ARG A 58 -4.19 -7.46 3.75
C ARG A 58 -4.73 -6.28 2.94
N ILE A 59 -3.90 -5.66 2.09
CA ILE A 59 -4.34 -4.58 1.19
C ILE A 59 -5.34 -5.13 0.16
N VAL A 60 -5.02 -6.27 -0.46
CA VAL A 60 -5.88 -6.91 -1.47
C VAL A 60 -7.18 -7.37 -0.82
N GLU A 61 -7.14 -8.00 0.35
CA GLU A 61 -8.33 -8.41 1.09
C GLU A 61 -9.22 -7.20 1.43
N THR A 62 -8.64 -6.08 1.90
CA THR A 62 -9.39 -4.85 2.17
C THR A 62 -10.07 -4.33 0.91
N PHE A 63 -9.36 -4.33 -0.21
CA PHE A 63 -9.94 -3.96 -1.50
C PHE A 63 -11.09 -4.89 -1.89
N THR A 64 -10.91 -6.20 -1.79
CA THR A 64 -11.96 -7.16 -2.19
C THR A 64 -13.19 -7.10 -1.32
N ASP A 65 -13.04 -6.78 -0.03
CA ASP A 65 -14.15 -6.65 0.92
C ASP A 65 -14.93 -5.35 0.72
N LEU A 66 -14.24 -4.27 0.32
CA LEU A 66 -14.84 -2.95 0.19
C LEU A 66 -15.31 -2.61 -1.23
N ARG A 67 -14.82 -3.31 -2.27
CA ARG A 67 -15.19 -3.04 -3.65
C ARG A 67 -16.67 -3.33 -3.90
N VAL A 68 -17.31 -2.49 -4.68
CA VAL A 68 -18.71 -2.69 -5.11
C VAL A 68 -18.73 -3.18 -6.54
N GLY A 69 -19.24 -4.40 -6.77
CA GLY A 69 -19.31 -4.99 -8.09
C GLY A 69 -17.91 -5.10 -8.75
N PRO A 70 -17.76 -4.71 -10.04
CA PRO A 70 -16.51 -4.80 -10.78
C PRO A 70 -15.58 -3.59 -10.60
N GLU A 71 -15.64 -2.88 -9.46
CA GLU A 71 -14.74 -1.74 -9.19
C GLU A 71 -13.26 -2.12 -9.31
N ARG A 72 -12.46 -1.23 -9.91
CA ARG A 72 -10.99 -1.33 -9.90
C ARG A 72 -10.46 -0.84 -8.56
N PHE A 73 -9.24 -1.26 -8.20
CA PHE A 73 -8.59 -0.85 -6.95
C PHE A 73 -8.63 0.67 -6.73
N ILE A 74 -8.21 1.46 -7.73
CA ILE A 74 -8.15 2.91 -7.60
C ILE A 74 -9.52 3.56 -7.37
N ASP A 75 -10.58 3.00 -7.97
CA ASP A 75 -11.92 3.52 -7.82
C ASP A 75 -12.44 3.24 -6.39
N THR A 76 -12.23 2.02 -5.89
CA THR A 76 -12.53 1.66 -4.50
C THR A 76 -11.73 2.53 -3.53
N PHE A 77 -10.42 2.70 -3.74
CA PHE A 77 -9.55 3.52 -2.89
C PHE A 77 -10.00 4.98 -2.84
N ASN A 78 -10.36 5.57 -3.99
CA ASN A 78 -10.85 6.95 -4.05
C ASN A 78 -12.17 7.13 -3.31
N ARG A 79 -13.03 6.10 -3.29
CA ARG A 79 -14.33 6.12 -2.59
C ARG A 79 -14.19 5.94 -1.07
N VAL A 80 -13.39 4.98 -0.62
CA VAL A 80 -13.30 4.61 0.82
C VAL A 80 -12.16 5.30 1.56
N GLY A 81 -11.20 5.86 0.83
CA GLY A 81 -10.02 6.49 1.38
C GLY A 81 -8.99 5.48 1.91
N LEU A 82 -7.94 6.04 2.53
CA LEU A 82 -6.76 5.30 2.97
C LEU A 82 -6.97 4.56 4.31
N GLU A 83 -7.83 5.08 5.17
CA GLU A 83 -7.94 4.63 6.57
C GLU A 83 -8.35 3.15 6.74
N PRO A 84 -9.31 2.60 5.97
CA PRO A 84 -9.64 1.17 6.08
C PRO A 84 -8.43 0.25 5.80
N PHE A 85 -7.59 0.63 4.83
CA PHE A 85 -6.39 -0.12 4.49
C PHE A 85 -5.35 -0.06 5.60
N LYS A 86 -5.11 1.13 6.18
CA LYS A 86 -4.20 1.28 7.32
C LYS A 86 -4.67 0.45 8.50
N ALA A 87 -5.95 0.59 8.87
CA ALA A 87 -6.52 -0.10 10.02
C ALA A 87 -6.30 -1.61 9.93
N ARG A 88 -6.59 -2.24 8.78
CA ARG A 88 -6.39 -3.68 8.63
C ARG A 88 -4.93 -4.10 8.57
N VAL A 89 -4.08 -3.32 7.89
CA VAL A 89 -2.64 -3.63 7.78
C VAL A 89 -2.00 -3.66 9.17
N TYR A 90 -2.28 -2.69 10.03
CA TYR A 90 -1.66 -2.57 11.35
C TYR A 90 -2.38 -3.35 12.46
N ALA A 91 -3.70 -3.55 12.39
CA ALA A 91 -4.44 -4.29 13.43
C ALA A 91 -3.95 -5.73 13.63
N ARG A 92 -3.43 -6.37 12.57
CA ARG A 92 -2.85 -7.73 12.62
C ARG A 92 -1.34 -7.75 12.83
N MET A 93 -0.72 -6.59 13.03
CA MET A 93 0.71 -6.45 13.34
C MET A 93 0.95 -6.04 14.80
N GLU A 94 -0.09 -5.53 15.45
CA GLU A 94 -0.10 -5.21 16.88
C GLU A 94 -0.37 -6.42 17.79
N GLU A 95 -0.30 -7.67 17.31
CA GLU A 95 -0.20 -8.83 18.21
C GLU A 95 1.23 -8.91 18.77
N PRO A 96 1.47 -8.60 20.06
CA PRO A 96 2.78 -8.69 20.66
C PRO A 96 2.96 -10.08 21.29
N ALA A 97 4.10 -10.70 20.94
CA ALA A 97 4.86 -11.76 21.63
C ALA A 97 4.21 -13.15 21.78
#